data_AF-A0AAW9R0Y2-F1
#
_entry.id   AF-A0AAW9R0Y2-F1
#
_cell.length_a   1.000
_cell.length_b   1.000
_cell.length_c   1.000
_cell.angle_alpha   90.00
_cell.angle_beta   90.00
_cell.angle_gamma   90.00
#
_symmetry.space_group_name_H-M   'P 1'
#
loop_
_entity.id
_entity.type
_entity.pdbx_description
1 polymer ?
#
loop_
_entity_poly.entity_id
_entity_poly.type
_entity_poly.pdbx_seq_one_letter_code
_entity_poly.pdbx_strand_id
1 'polypeptide(L)'
;MSETDTLPDAIALLEKNQVDGVLYTRGDLEYYLYQHPRVSYQLADFDIGSEYIGIALPFDSPLTRRLNEQILQPRFQLLVREIESNWRRLLDKTSRKKP
;
A
#
# COMPACT_ATOMS: atom_id res chain seq x y z
N MET A 1 -19.98 11.23 -3.97
CA MET A 1 -18.55 10.92 -4.13
C MET A 1 -17.80 12.18 -3.78
N SER A 2 -16.94 12.11 -2.76
CA SER A 2 -16.15 13.23 -2.27
C SER A 2 -14.68 12.91 -2.53
N GLU A 3 -13.92 13.88 -3.03
CA GLU A 3 -12.49 13.74 -3.28
C GLU A 3 -11.70 14.53 -2.24
N THR A 4 -10.57 14.00 -1.80
CA THR A 4 -9.66 14.64 -0.85
C THR A 4 -8.24 14.54 -1.34
N ASP A 5 -7.37 15.45 -0.90
CA ASP A 5 -5.98 15.50 -1.34
C ASP A 5 -5.11 14.39 -0.74
N THR A 6 -5.47 13.91 0.47
CA THR A 6 -4.67 12.91 1.19
C THR A 6 -5.52 11.82 1.84
N LEU A 7 -4.91 10.66 2.11
CA LEU A 7 -5.54 9.57 2.86
C LEU A 7 -5.98 10.02 4.28
N PRO A 8 -5.17 10.73 5.09
CA PRO A 8 -5.63 11.26 6.37
C PRO A 8 -6.90 12.12 6.29
N ASP A 9 -7.02 12.95 5.25
CA ASP A 9 -8.22 13.78 5.06
C ASP A 9 -9.46 12.92 4.74
N ALA A 10 -9.30 11.91 3.87
CA ALA A 10 -10.38 10.96 3.58
C ALA A 10 -10.83 10.20 4.84
N ILE A 11 -9.88 9.77 5.67
CA ILE A 11 -10.18 9.11 6.94
C ILE A 11 -10.90 10.05 7.91
N ALA A 12 -10.53 11.33 7.96
CA ALA A 12 -11.23 12.30 8.80
C ALA A 12 -12.70 12.50 8.38
N LEU A 13 -13.03 12.35 7.09
CA LEU A 13 -14.42 12.34 6.62
C LEU A 13 -15.17 11.08 7.09
N LEU A 14 -14.51 9.92 7.04
CA LEU A 14 -15.05 8.65 7.52
C LEU A 14 -15.36 8.73 9.02
N GLU A 15 -14.44 9.24 9.83
CA GLU A 15 -14.60 9.40 11.28
C GLU A 15 -15.72 10.38 11.66
N LYS A 16 -15.98 11.37 10.81
CA LYS A 16 -17.09 12.32 10.97
C LYS A 16 -18.43 11.78 10.44
N ASN A 17 -18.49 10.53 9.99
CA ASN A 17 -19.64 9.92 9.32
C ASN A 17 -20.13 10.74 8.11
N GLN A 18 -19.21 11.38 7.39
CA GLN A 18 -19.53 12.16 6.17
C GLN A 18 -19.42 11.30 4.90
N VAL A 19 -18.75 10.15 4.99
CA VAL A 19 -18.64 9.13 3.95
C VAL A 19 -18.76 7.75 4.58
N ASP A 20 -19.26 6.77 3.83
CA ASP A 20 -19.44 5.38 4.30
C ASP A 20 -18.18 4.50 4.12
N GLY A 21 -17.21 4.99 3.36
CA GLY A 21 -15.97 4.25 3.07
C GLY A 21 -14.95 5.12 2.35
N VAL A 22 -13.70 4.67 2.37
CA VAL A 22 -12.57 5.32 1.69
C VAL A 22 -12.01 4.35 0.66
N LEU A 23 -11.93 4.80 -0.59
CA LEU A 23 -11.27 4.07 -1.67
C LEU A 23 -9.85 4.61 -1.82
N TYR A 24 -8.86 3.75 -1.63
CA TYR A 24 -7.45 4.09 -1.74
C TYR A 24 -6.62 2.83 -1.99
N THR A 25 -5.31 2.98 -2.16
CA THR A 25 -4.41 1.84 -2.35
C THR A 25 -4.46 0.89 -1.15
N ARG A 26 -4.46 -0.42 -1.42
CA ARG A 26 -4.62 -1.42 -0.34
C ARG A 26 -3.44 -1.35 0.64
N GLY A 27 -2.23 -1.21 0.11
CA GLY A 27 -1.00 -1.14 0.91
C GLY A 27 -1.00 0.02 1.90
N ASP A 28 -1.47 1.21 1.48
CA ASP A 28 -1.50 2.38 2.35
C ASP A 28 -2.60 2.27 3.41
N LEU A 29 -3.75 1.68 3.07
CA LEU A 29 -4.81 1.41 4.05
C LEU A 29 -4.38 0.37 5.09
N GLU A 30 -3.72 -0.73 4.66
CA GLU A 30 -3.16 -1.73 5.58
C GLU A 30 -2.14 -1.09 6.54
N TYR A 31 -1.27 -0.22 6.02
CA TYR A 31 -0.31 0.50 6.83
C TYR A 31 -0.97 1.49 7.80
N TYR A 32 -1.98 2.23 7.35
CA TYR A 32 -2.72 3.16 8.19
C TYR A 32 -3.38 2.43 9.37
N LEU A 33 -4.11 1.35 9.11
CA LEU A 33 -4.76 0.56 10.17
C LEU A 33 -3.75 -0.04 11.15
N TYR A 34 -2.56 -0.39 10.66
CA TYR A 34 -1.46 -0.84 11.50
C TYR A 34 -0.97 0.25 12.47
N GLN A 35 -0.83 1.49 12.01
CA GLN A 35 -0.46 2.64 12.86
C GLN A 35 -1.58 3.06 13.82
N HIS A 36 -2.84 2.75 13.48
CA HIS A 36 -4.03 3.15 14.23
C HIS A 36 -4.89 1.95 14.69
N PRO A 37 -4.38 1.04 15.56
CA PRO A 37 -5.02 -0.25 15.85
C PRO A 37 -6.34 -0.19 16.64
N ARG A 38 -6.78 1.02 17.04
CA ARG A 38 -7.98 1.28 17.85
C ARG A 38 -9.13 1.91 17.07
N VAL A 39 -8.97 2.10 15.76
CA VAL A 39 -10.04 2.62 14.91
C VAL A 39 -11.19 1.61 14.79
N SER A 40 -12.40 2.11 14.56
CA SER A 40 -13.63 1.32 14.51
C SER A 40 -14.01 0.84 13.10
N TYR A 41 -13.09 0.94 12.14
CA TYR A 41 -13.27 0.55 10.74
C TYR A 41 -12.22 -0.48 10.32
N GLN A 42 -12.51 -1.21 9.26
CA GLN A 42 -11.67 -2.29 8.74
C GLN A 42 -11.68 -2.27 7.21
N LEU A 43 -10.71 -2.96 6.60
CA LEU A 43 -10.73 -3.20 5.17
C LEU A 43 -11.91 -4.10 4.79
N ALA A 44 -12.54 -3.76 3.67
CA ALA A 44 -13.48 -4.66 3.03
C ALA A 44 -12.73 -5.79 2.31
N ASP A 45 -13.33 -6.98 2.26
CA ASP A 45 -12.72 -8.19 1.69
C ASP A 45 -12.98 -8.29 0.18
N PHE A 46 -12.45 -7.32 -0.55
CA PHE A 46 -12.44 -7.33 -2.01
C PHE A 46 -11.29 -6.46 -2.54
N ASP A 47 -10.85 -6.76 -3.77
CA ASP A 47 -9.87 -5.95 -4.49
C ASP A 47 -10.51 -5.43 -5.79
N ILE A 48 -10.32 -4.14 -6.07
CA ILE A 48 -10.85 -3.49 -7.29
C ILE A 48 -9.88 -3.64 -8.48
N GLY A 49 -8.64 -4.06 -8.23
CA GLY A 49 -7.64 -4.33 -9.25
C GLY A 49 -6.24 -4.53 -8.68
N SER A 50 -5.30 -4.88 -9.54
CA SER A 50 -3.87 -4.92 -9.18
C SER A 50 -3.26 -3.54 -9.33
N GLU A 51 -2.59 -3.06 -8.27
CA GLU A 51 -1.70 -1.90 -8.37
C GLU A 51 -0.40 -2.31 -9.06
N TYR A 52 -0.11 -1.68 -10.20
CA TYR A 52 1.17 -1.82 -10.86
C TYR A 52 2.12 -0.72 -10.36
N ILE A 53 3.08 -1.09 -9.52
CA ILE A 53 4.15 -0.19 -9.10
C ILE A 53 5.21 -0.15 -10.20
N GLY A 54 5.57 1.05 -10.64
CA GLY A 54 6.56 1.28 -11.69
C GLY A 54 7.60 2.33 -11.30
N ILE A 55 8.73 2.35 -12.00
CA ILE A 55 9.75 3.37 -11.89
C ILE A 55 9.71 4.21 -13.16
N ALA A 56 9.35 5.49 -13.04
CA ALA A 56 9.35 6.42 -14.16
C ALA A 56 10.76 6.97 -14.41
N LEU A 57 11.19 6.99 -15.67
CA LEU A 57 12.46 7.56 -16.12
C LEU A 57 12.21 8.55 -17.26
N PRO A 58 13.12 9.52 -17.52
CA PRO A 58 13.09 10.30 -18.75
C PRO A 58 13.02 9.39 -19.98
N PHE A 59 12.31 9.83 -21.01
CA PHE A 59 12.02 9.04 -22.22
C PHE A 59 13.30 8.40 -22.81
N ASP A 60 14.37 9.18 -22.94
CA ASP A 60 15.66 8.74 -23.51
C ASP A 60 16.70 8.38 -22.43
N SER A 61 16.27 7.99 -21.22
CA SER A 61 17.21 7.65 -20.15
C SER A 61 18.10 6.47 -20.56
N PRO A 62 19.44 6.62 -20.53
CA PRO A 62 20.36 5.51 -20.84
C PRO A 62 20.28 4.39 -19.79
N LEU A 63 19.59 4.63 -18.67
CA LEU A 63 19.39 3.66 -17.59
C LEU A 63 18.24 2.70 -17.85
N THR A 64 17.28 3.05 -18.73
CA THR A 64 16.04 2.27 -18.93
C THR A 64 16.33 0.81 -19.23
N ARG A 65 17.22 0.53 -20.18
CA ARG A 65 17.58 -0.86 -20.53
C ARG A 65 18.21 -1.60 -19.36
N ARG A 66 19.20 -0.99 -18.70
CA ARG A 66 19.92 -1.63 -17.58
C ARG A 66 19.00 -1.90 -16.39
N LEU A 67 18.09 -0.96 -16.08
CA LEU A 67 17.12 -1.12 -15.01
C LEU A 67 16.14 -2.25 -15.33
N ASN A 68 15.59 -2.29 -16.55
CA ASN A 68 14.70 -3.36 -16.98
C ASN A 68 15.39 -4.73 -16.92
N GLU A 69 16.63 -4.83 -17.41
CA GLU A 69 17.44 -6.04 -17.31
C GLU A 69 17.64 -6.47 -15.85
N GLN A 70 17.93 -5.55 -14.94
CA GLN A 70 18.09 -5.84 -13.51
C GLN A 70 16.79 -6.29 -12.84
N ILE A 71 15.68 -5.61 -13.10
CA ILE A 71 14.38 -5.93 -12.51
C ILE A 71 13.94 -7.34 -12.88
N LEU A 72 14.21 -7.77 -14.12
CA LEU A 72 13.86 -9.11 -14.59
C LEU A 72 14.76 -10.23 -14.04
N GLN A 73 15.87 -9.90 -13.36
CA GLN A 73 16.74 -10.91 -12.78
C GLN A 73 16.04 -11.65 -11.63
N PRO A 74 16.15 -13.00 -11.55
CA PRO A 74 15.57 -13.78 -10.46
C PRO A 74 15.99 -13.30 -9.08
N ARG A 75 17.25 -12.87 -8.92
CA ARG A 75 17.75 -12.31 -7.66
C ARG A 75 16.99 -11.05 -7.23
N PHE A 76 16.70 -10.16 -8.16
CA PHE A 76 15.94 -8.95 -7.87
C PHE A 76 14.50 -9.29 -7.51
N GLN A 77 13.87 -10.20 -8.25
CA GLN A 77 12.52 -10.68 -7.96
C GLN A 77 12.41 -11.34 -6.57
N LEU A 78 13.42 -12.10 -6.15
CA LEU A 78 13.49 -12.66 -4.80
C LEU A 78 13.63 -11.57 -3.74
N LEU A 79 14.47 -10.56 -3.98
CA LEU A 79 14.63 -9.42 -3.08
C LEU A 79 13.32 -8.65 -2.89
N VAL A 80 12.57 -8.40 -3.96
CA VAL A 80 11.26 -7.73 -3.87
C VAL A 80 10.29 -8.54 -3.01
N ARG A 81 10.19 -9.86 -3.24
CA ARG A 81 9.34 -10.74 -2.41
C ARG A 81 9.78 -10.76 -0.94
N GLU A 82 11.08 -10.67 -0.67
CA GLU A 82 11.60 -10.60 0.69
C GLU A 82 11.20 -9.29 1.38
N ILE A 83 11.29 -8.17 0.66
CA ILE A 83 10.84 -6.85 1.15
C ILE A 83 9.35 -6.89 1.46
N GLU A 84 8.52 -7.39 0.54
CA GLU A 84 7.07 -7.53 0.74
C GLU A 84 6.75 -8.44 1.92
N SER A 85 7.42 -9.59 2.03
CA SER A 85 7.20 -10.54 3.14
C SER A 85 7.61 -9.94 4.48
N ASN A 86 8.72 -9.19 4.52
CA ASN A 86 9.16 -8.51 5.72
C ASN A 86 8.17 -7.43 6.15
N TRP A 87 7.65 -6.65 5.20
CA TRP A 87 6.60 -5.67 5.44
C TRP A 87 5.35 -6.33 6.03
N ARG A 88 4.81 -7.37 5.36
CA ARG A 88 3.63 -8.11 5.85
C ARG A 88 3.84 -8.70 7.25
N ARG A 89 5.02 -9.27 7.51
CA ARG A 89 5.37 -9.80 8.83
C ARG A 89 5.39 -8.73 9.92
N LEU A 90 5.77 -7.49 9.60
CA LEU A 90 5.68 -6.38 10.56
C LEU A 90 4.23 -6.04 10.90
N LEU A 91 3.33 -6.10 9.93
CA LEU A 91 1.89 -5.90 10.12
C LEU A 91 1.24 -7.06 10.94
N ASP A 92 1.70 -8.30 10.75
CA ASP A 92 1.16 -9.50 11.45
C ASP A 92 1.61 -9.66 12.91
N LYS A 93 2.86 -9.32 13.23
CA LYS A 93 3.41 -9.53 14.59
C LYS A 93 2.78 -8.61 15.65
N THR A 94 2.20 -7.52 15.20
CA THR A 94 1.64 -6.45 16.01
C THR A 94 0.13 -6.59 16.17
N SER A 95 -0.57 -7.15 15.18
CA SER A 95 -1.95 -7.62 15.33
C SER A 95 -2.07 -8.76 16.35
N ARG A 96 -1.03 -9.58 16.54
CA ARG A 96 -0.95 -10.63 17.59
C ARG A 96 -0.53 -10.15 18.99
N LYS A 97 -0.16 -8.89 19.17
CA LYS A 97 0.15 -8.28 20.49
C LYS A 97 -1.02 -7.48 21.07
N LYS A 98 -2.27 -7.88 20.79
CA LYS A 98 -3.43 -7.38 21.52
C LYS A 98 -3.61 -8.19 22.82
N PRO A 99 -3.63 -7.56 24.01
CA PRO A 99 -4.14 -8.19 25.22
C PRO A 99 -5.64 -8.51 25.10
#